data_AF-A0A812RQZ2-F1
#
_entry.id   AF-A0A812RQZ2-F1
#
_cell.length_a   1.000
_cell.length_b   1.000
_cell.length_c   1.000
_cell.angle_alpha   90.00
_cell.angle_beta   90.00
_cell.angle_gamma   90.00
#
_symmetry.space_group_name_H-M   'P 1'
#
loop_
_entity.id
_entity.type
_entity.pdbx_description
1 polymer ?
#
loop_
_entity_poly.entity_id
_entity_poly.type
_entity_poly.pdbx_seq_one_letter_code
_entity_poly.pdbx_strand_id
1 'polypeptide(L)'
;MRDVPRFLAAGVRRAFVHALRGLHAPNPAAGVTAERAWKLFLLVPRLLLARPHETGAAGRAALLERIRAFEAGCWRELLEAAPSPEQRLQRSAGTDAERMRERACAQVRRGQLSRARQTLTSAPLAPGNAATLRLLSDPDKRPPRPRQPMPDDIASFRAADRVHLTAAELGEALRTAKRGSAAGLSGAAVEHYRLLLEDEEAMDLLAHAASLLANADAPAAVLQALALSRLTALSKPGGGVRGIATGDTLRRLVSRALAALRAAARSGWERRWWGQLGCALQRALASTLLGGCWRAPAQPTGDEGTPLGWVLELAEAEQQSRLPLRA
;
A
#
# COMPACT_ATOMS: atom_id res chain seq x y z
N MET A 1 15.30 0.10 9.94
CA MET A 1 15.12 -1.22 10.58
C MET A 1 13.78 -1.76 10.12
N ARG A 2 13.62 -3.08 9.95
CA ARG A 2 12.35 -3.64 9.45
C ARG A 2 11.33 -3.76 10.57
N ASP A 3 11.68 -4.45 11.64
CA ASP A 3 10.85 -4.54 12.84
C ASP A 3 11.22 -3.42 13.80
N VAL A 4 10.25 -3.00 14.61
CA VAL A 4 10.45 -2.02 15.68
C VAL A 4 10.71 -2.79 16.97
N PRO A 5 11.86 -2.58 17.64
CA PRO A 5 12.12 -3.15 18.96
C PRO A 5 11.04 -2.75 19.95
N ARG A 6 10.65 -3.68 20.85
CA ARG A 6 9.59 -3.42 21.85
C ARG A 6 9.82 -2.14 22.66
N PHE A 7 11.08 -1.86 23.04
CA PHE A 7 11.42 -0.66 23.81
C PHE A 7 11.25 0.66 23.03
N LEU A 8 11.09 0.62 21.70
CA LEU A 8 10.81 1.81 20.87
C LEU A 8 9.35 1.89 20.43
N ALA A 9 8.57 0.82 20.55
CA ALA A 9 7.23 0.72 19.98
C ALA A 9 6.34 1.91 20.38
N ALA A 10 6.30 2.23 21.68
CA ALA A 10 5.52 3.35 22.20
C ALA A 10 5.98 4.71 21.65
N GLY A 11 7.29 4.99 21.64
CA GLY A 11 7.83 6.25 21.13
C GLY A 11 7.58 6.44 19.63
N VAL A 12 7.75 5.37 18.85
CA VAL A 12 7.49 5.39 17.40
C VAL A 12 6.00 5.56 17.11
N ARG A 13 5.12 4.91 17.88
CA ARG A 13 3.68 5.10 17.77
C ARG A 13 3.29 6.56 18.08
N ARG A 14 3.80 7.14 19.17
CA ARG A 14 3.58 8.57 19.50
C ARG A 14 4.04 9.48 18.38
N ALA A 15 5.19 9.19 17.76
CA ALA A 15 5.70 9.97 16.64
C ALA A 15 4.77 9.92 15.41
N PHE A 16 4.22 8.75 15.09
CA PHE A 16 3.20 8.61 14.04
C PHE A 16 1.93 9.38 14.40
N VAL A 17 1.38 9.20 15.59
CA VAL A 17 0.17 9.90 16.06
C VAL A 17 0.36 11.41 16.00
N HIS A 18 1.49 11.93 16.48
CA HIS A 18 1.81 13.36 16.41
C HIS A 18 1.78 13.88 14.95
N ALA A 19 2.43 13.17 14.03
CA ALA A 19 2.45 13.57 12.64
C ALA A 19 1.07 13.47 11.95
N LEU A 20 0.29 12.43 12.27
CA LEU A 20 -1.04 12.24 11.72
C LEU A 20 -2.06 13.25 12.28
N ARG A 21 -1.95 13.67 13.56
CA ARG A 21 -2.76 14.77 14.11
C ARG A 21 -2.56 16.06 13.32
N GLY A 22 -1.33 16.35 12.90
CA GLY A 22 -1.05 17.49 12.03
C GLY A 22 -1.69 17.40 10.63
N LEU A 23 -2.01 16.18 10.15
CA LEU A 23 -2.78 15.99 8.91
C LEU A 23 -4.27 16.19 9.13
N HIS A 24 -4.79 15.73 10.28
CA HIS A 24 -6.19 15.84 10.63
C HIS A 24 -6.61 17.29 10.95
N ALA A 25 -5.75 18.02 11.66
CA ALA A 25 -5.97 19.40 12.07
C ALA A 25 -4.73 20.27 11.76
N PRO A 26 -4.49 20.64 10.48
CA PRO A 26 -3.37 21.51 10.12
C PRO A 26 -3.54 22.90 10.77
N ASN A 27 -2.44 23.46 11.26
CA ASN A 27 -2.40 24.79 11.88
C ASN A 27 -1.31 25.64 11.22
N PRO A 28 -1.64 26.35 10.11
CA PRO A 28 -0.69 27.20 9.41
C PRO A 28 -0.10 28.31 10.28
N ALA A 29 -0.85 28.85 11.24
CA ALA A 29 -0.39 29.90 12.16
C ALA A 29 0.72 29.39 13.10
N ALA A 30 0.70 28.10 13.44
CA ALA A 30 1.78 27.42 14.17
C ALA A 30 2.85 26.82 13.24
N GLY A 31 2.84 27.13 11.94
CA GLY A 31 3.76 26.55 10.96
C GLY A 31 3.51 25.07 10.64
N VAL A 32 2.38 24.50 11.07
CA VAL A 32 1.96 23.13 10.77
C VAL A 32 1.13 23.15 9.48
N THR A 33 1.82 23.18 8.34
CA THR A 33 1.17 23.04 7.03
C THR A 33 0.90 21.58 6.71
N ALA A 34 -0.10 21.31 5.86
CA ALA A 34 -0.39 19.96 5.39
C ALA A 34 0.85 19.27 4.78
N GLU A 35 1.67 20.00 4.03
CA GLU A 35 2.89 19.46 3.43
C GLU A 35 3.93 19.03 4.48
N ARG A 36 4.13 19.83 5.54
CA ARG A 36 5.04 19.48 6.62
C ARG A 36 4.55 18.28 7.42
N ALA A 37 3.26 18.22 7.71
CA ALA A 37 2.64 17.09 8.40
C ALA A 37 2.79 15.78 7.58
N TRP A 38 2.54 15.84 6.26
CA TRP A 38 2.75 14.72 5.35
C TRP A 38 4.20 14.25 5.33
N LYS A 39 5.15 15.19 5.20
CA LYS A 39 6.58 14.88 5.21
C LYS A 39 6.99 14.23 6.53
N LEU A 40 6.55 14.78 7.66
CA LEU A 40 6.87 14.24 8.98
C LEU A 40 6.34 12.81 9.11
N PHE A 41 5.06 12.59 8.77
CA PHE A 41 4.40 11.28 8.82
C PHE A 41 5.14 10.24 7.98
N LEU A 42 5.43 10.55 6.72
CA LEU A 42 6.11 9.63 5.81
C LEU A 42 7.56 9.36 6.25
N LEU A 43 8.23 10.31 6.89
CA LEU A 43 9.64 10.20 7.24
C LEU A 43 9.89 9.64 8.65
N VAL A 44 8.86 9.42 9.49
CA VAL A 44 9.01 8.82 10.84
C VAL A 44 9.96 7.60 10.84
N PRO A 45 9.82 6.61 9.93
CA PRO A 45 10.74 5.47 9.90
C PRO A 45 12.18 5.83 9.59
N ARG A 46 12.41 6.85 8.77
CA ARG A 46 13.76 7.31 8.42
C ARG A 46 14.41 8.06 9.59
N LEU A 47 13.64 8.90 10.28
CA LEU A 47 14.09 9.67 11.43
C LEU A 47 14.41 8.78 12.62
N LEU A 48 13.55 7.79 12.91
CA LEU A 48 13.64 7.03 14.17
C LEU A 48 14.29 5.65 14.01
N LEU A 49 14.09 4.99 12.87
CA LEU A 49 14.41 3.57 12.69
C LEU A 49 15.63 3.32 11.80
N ALA A 50 16.42 4.34 11.47
CA ALA A 50 17.72 4.11 10.83
C ALA A 50 18.59 3.20 11.73
N ARG A 51 19.30 2.22 11.15
CA ARG A 51 20.16 1.34 11.97
C ARG A 51 21.32 2.18 12.54
N PRO A 52 21.54 2.19 13.87
CA PRO A 52 22.70 2.86 14.47
C PRO A 52 24.00 2.16 14.05
N HIS A 53 25.12 2.86 14.17
CA HIS A 53 26.44 2.28 13.90
C HIS A 53 26.85 1.35 15.06
N GLU A 54 26.56 1.80 16.27
CA GLU A 54 26.79 1.10 17.52
C GLU A 54 25.80 -0.06 17.70
N THR A 55 26.24 -1.11 18.39
CA THR A 55 25.42 -2.26 18.77
C THR A 55 25.19 -2.29 20.28
N GLY A 56 24.36 -3.22 20.76
CA GLY A 56 24.11 -3.41 22.20
C GLY A 56 23.51 -2.19 22.89
N ALA A 57 24.03 -1.88 24.09
CA ALA A 57 23.53 -0.79 24.93
C ALA A 57 23.69 0.60 24.29
N ALA A 58 24.83 0.85 23.64
CA ALA A 58 25.08 2.12 22.94
C ALA A 58 24.12 2.33 21.77
N GLY A 59 23.90 1.30 20.94
CA GLY A 59 22.91 1.36 19.85
C GLY A 59 21.48 1.55 20.36
N ARG A 60 21.13 0.95 21.50
CA ARG A 60 19.84 1.17 22.18
C ARG A 60 19.70 2.62 22.65
N ALA A 61 20.73 3.18 23.30
CA ALA A 61 20.73 4.56 23.76
C ALA A 61 20.57 5.55 22.60
N ALA A 62 21.29 5.35 21.50
CA ALA A 62 21.19 6.18 20.29
C ALA A 62 19.77 6.18 19.70
N LEU A 63 19.08 5.04 19.71
CA LEU A 63 17.69 4.96 19.23
C LEU A 63 16.70 5.67 20.17
N LEU A 64 16.90 5.57 21.47
CA LEU A 64 16.09 6.30 22.46
C LEU A 64 16.30 7.81 22.37
N GLU A 65 17.53 8.25 22.12
CA GLU A 65 17.85 9.67 21.94
C GLU A 65 17.13 10.25 20.73
N ARG A 66 16.98 9.49 19.65
CA ARG A 66 16.18 9.92 18.50
C ARG A 66 14.71 10.12 18.82
N ILE A 67 14.15 9.32 19.73
CA ILE A 67 12.77 9.53 20.21
C ILE A 67 12.68 10.87 20.94
N ARG A 68 13.62 11.15 21.85
CA ARG A 68 13.66 12.41 22.60
C ARG A 68 13.82 13.63 21.69
N ALA A 69 14.77 13.57 20.75
CA ALA A 69 14.98 14.62 19.76
C ALA A 69 13.74 14.84 18.88
N PHE A 70 13.01 13.77 18.55
CA PHE A 70 11.76 13.91 17.80
C PHE A 70 10.68 14.61 18.62
N GLU A 71 10.52 14.22 19.89
CA GLU A 71 9.58 14.83 20.83
C GLU A 71 9.94 16.30 21.12
N ALA A 72 11.22 16.66 21.09
CA ALA A 72 11.71 18.03 21.21
C ALA A 72 11.58 18.87 19.92
N GLY A 73 11.12 18.28 18.80
CA GLY A 73 10.97 18.99 17.53
C GLY A 73 12.24 19.13 16.69
N CYS A 74 13.34 18.46 17.07
CA CYS A 74 14.63 18.47 16.36
C CYS A 74 14.60 17.61 15.06
N TRP A 75 13.52 17.71 14.27
CA TRP A 75 13.30 16.84 13.11
C TRP A 75 14.31 17.05 11.98
N ARG A 76 14.82 18.28 11.82
CA ARG A 76 15.86 18.61 10.83
C ARG A 76 17.16 17.88 11.14
N GLU A 77 17.64 17.98 12.38
CA GLU A 77 18.84 17.31 12.85
C GLU A 77 18.73 15.79 12.69
N LEU A 78 17.57 15.22 13.02
CA LEU A 78 17.28 13.80 12.80
C LEU A 78 17.33 13.40 11.32
N LEU A 79 16.88 14.28 10.43
CA LEU A 79 16.90 14.02 8.98
C LEU A 79 18.33 14.09 8.42
N GLU A 80 19.12 15.06 8.87
CA GLU A 80 20.53 15.25 8.48
C GLU A 80 21.42 14.13 9.02
N ALA A 81 21.16 13.65 10.24
CA ALA A 81 21.84 12.51 10.84
C ALA A 81 21.43 11.15 10.21
N ALA A 82 20.32 11.10 9.46
CA ALA A 82 19.87 9.86 8.83
C ALA A 82 20.81 9.47 7.68
N PRO A 83 21.27 8.20 7.61
CA PRO A 83 22.28 7.81 6.64
C PRO A 83 21.82 7.97 5.19
N SER A 84 22.69 8.55 4.37
CA SER A 84 22.47 8.71 2.94
C SER A 84 22.32 7.34 2.24
N PRO A 85 21.70 7.28 1.05
CA PRO A 85 21.67 6.05 0.25
C PRO A 85 23.08 5.47 0.00
N GLU A 86 24.06 6.33 -0.27
CA GLU A 86 25.46 5.96 -0.53
C GLU A 86 26.12 5.36 0.72
N GLN A 87 25.97 6.00 1.87
CA GLN A 87 26.47 5.49 3.14
C GLN A 87 25.85 4.13 3.49
N ARG A 88 24.59 3.88 3.11
CA ARG A 88 23.94 2.58 3.30
C ARG A 88 24.51 1.49 2.39
N LEU A 89 24.94 1.84 1.17
CA LEU A 89 25.59 0.91 0.24
C LEU A 89 27.00 0.56 0.73
N GLN A 90 27.78 1.57 1.14
CA GLN A 90 29.14 1.39 1.65
C GLN A 90 29.19 0.54 2.93
N ARG A 91 28.19 0.69 3.82
CA ARG A 91 28.07 -0.09 5.07
C ARG A 91 27.77 -1.58 4.86
N SER A 92 27.50 -2.02 3.63
CA SER A 92 27.28 -3.43 3.33
C SER A 92 28.57 -4.18 2.98
N ALA A 93 29.66 -3.98 3.71
CA ALA A 93 30.88 -4.78 3.54
C ALA A 93 30.61 -6.26 3.88
N GLY A 94 30.92 -7.16 2.95
CA GLY A 94 30.69 -8.61 3.04
C GLY A 94 30.51 -9.23 1.66
N THR A 95 30.59 -10.55 1.55
CA THR A 95 30.20 -11.23 0.31
C THR A 95 28.67 -11.26 0.17
N ASP A 96 28.15 -11.30 -1.06
CA ASP A 96 26.69 -11.43 -1.28
C ASP A 96 26.12 -12.70 -0.62
N ALA A 97 26.93 -13.77 -0.59
CA ALA A 97 26.57 -15.05 0.00
C ALA A 97 26.41 -14.98 1.52
N GLU A 98 27.34 -14.34 2.25
CA GLU A 98 27.24 -14.18 3.71
C GLU A 98 26.03 -13.34 4.10
N ARG A 99 25.79 -12.23 3.38
CA ARG A 99 24.61 -11.38 3.59
C ARG A 99 23.32 -12.14 3.35
N MET A 100 23.28 -12.95 2.29
CA MET A 100 22.12 -13.78 1.96
C MET A 100 21.86 -14.81 3.06
N ARG A 101 22.92 -15.48 3.56
CA ARG A 101 22.87 -16.42 4.68
C ARG A 101 22.34 -15.75 5.94
N GLU A 102 22.95 -14.66 6.38
CA GLU A 102 22.53 -13.93 7.58
C GLU A 102 21.06 -13.49 7.50
N ARG A 103 20.65 -12.99 6.34
CA ARG A 103 19.27 -12.58 6.09
C ARG A 103 18.31 -13.77 6.15
N ALA A 104 18.67 -14.91 5.55
CA ALA A 104 17.88 -16.14 5.62
C ALA A 104 17.76 -16.64 7.05
N CYS A 105 18.85 -16.70 7.81
CA CYS A 105 18.84 -17.05 9.24
C CYS A 105 17.93 -16.11 10.05
N ALA A 106 18.02 -14.80 9.82
CA ALA A 106 17.16 -13.83 10.48
C ALA A 106 15.67 -14.02 10.13
N GLN A 107 15.34 -14.46 8.92
CA GLN A 107 13.97 -14.80 8.52
C GLN A 107 13.47 -16.07 9.19
N VAL A 108 14.32 -17.10 9.31
CA VAL A 108 13.99 -18.34 10.05
C VAL A 108 13.67 -18.05 11.51
N ARG A 109 14.52 -17.27 12.21
CA ARG A 109 14.28 -16.85 13.60
C ARG A 109 12.97 -16.09 13.81
N ARG A 110 12.34 -15.61 12.73
CA ARG A 110 11.07 -14.87 12.74
C ARG A 110 9.89 -15.72 12.22
N GLY A 111 10.07 -17.02 12.02
CA GLY A 111 9.05 -17.92 11.47
C GLY A 111 8.75 -17.71 9.98
N GLN A 112 9.61 -17.03 9.23
CA GLN A 112 9.39 -16.72 7.80
C GLN A 112 10.07 -17.74 6.88
N LEU A 113 9.78 -19.03 7.06
CA LEU A 113 10.50 -20.14 6.40
C LEU A 113 10.46 -20.07 4.87
N SER A 114 9.28 -19.88 4.27
CA SER A 114 9.14 -19.74 2.80
C SER A 114 9.97 -18.58 2.24
N ARG A 115 10.18 -17.54 3.05
CA ARG A 115 10.96 -16.37 2.69
C ARG A 115 12.47 -16.58 2.85
N ALA A 116 12.87 -17.32 3.88
CA ALA A 116 14.25 -17.76 4.04
C ALA A 116 14.66 -18.58 2.82
N ARG A 117 13.85 -19.57 2.44
CA ARG A 117 14.03 -20.34 1.20
C ARG A 117 14.12 -19.42 -0.01
N GLN A 118 13.13 -18.54 -0.21
CA GLN A 118 13.13 -17.62 -1.35
C GLN A 118 14.36 -16.71 -1.38
N THR A 119 14.90 -16.30 -0.23
CA THR A 119 16.11 -15.47 -0.16
C THR A 119 17.35 -16.23 -0.62
N LEU A 120 17.42 -17.54 -0.35
CA LEU A 120 18.51 -18.41 -0.78
C LEU A 120 18.39 -18.85 -2.25
N THR A 121 17.17 -18.92 -2.78
CA THR A 121 16.93 -19.42 -4.15
C THR A 121 16.57 -18.33 -5.16
N SER A 122 16.40 -17.08 -4.74
CA SER A 122 16.04 -15.99 -5.65
C SER A 122 17.18 -15.63 -6.60
N ALA A 123 16.83 -15.17 -7.80
CA ALA A 123 17.80 -14.62 -8.74
C ALA A 123 18.69 -13.56 -8.07
N PRO A 124 19.99 -13.54 -8.36
CA PRO A 124 20.92 -12.61 -7.74
C PRO A 124 20.58 -11.17 -8.15
N LEU A 125 21.01 -10.23 -7.30
CA LEU A 125 20.96 -8.82 -7.65
C LEU A 125 21.86 -8.57 -8.87
N ALA A 126 21.43 -7.70 -9.78
CA ALA A 126 22.31 -7.22 -10.82
C ALA A 126 23.37 -6.28 -10.20
N PRO A 127 24.60 -6.23 -10.75
CA PRO A 127 25.64 -5.33 -10.25
C PRO A 127 25.17 -3.87 -10.24
N GLY A 128 25.46 -3.12 -9.18
CA GLY A 128 25.09 -1.71 -9.07
C GLY A 128 26.01 -0.78 -9.84
N ASN A 129 26.09 -0.92 -11.16
CA ASN A 129 26.99 -0.14 -12.01
C ASN A 129 26.25 0.56 -13.18
N ALA A 130 26.98 1.39 -13.93
CA ALA A 130 26.43 2.14 -15.06
C ALA A 130 25.87 1.24 -16.18
N ALA A 131 26.39 0.02 -16.36
CA ALA A 131 25.86 -0.92 -17.35
C ALA A 131 24.45 -1.40 -16.97
N THR A 132 24.23 -1.75 -15.69
CA THR A 132 22.90 -2.08 -15.18
C THR A 132 21.94 -0.92 -15.32
N LEU A 133 22.38 0.32 -15.03
CA LEU A 133 21.56 1.51 -15.20
C LEU A 133 21.14 1.71 -16.66
N ARG A 134 22.07 1.60 -17.63
CA ARG A 134 21.75 1.70 -19.06
C ARG A 134 20.67 0.70 -19.49
N LEU A 135 20.77 -0.56 -19.05
CA LEU A 135 19.75 -1.58 -19.35
C LEU A 135 18.38 -1.29 -18.69
N LEU A 136 18.39 -0.62 -17.55
CA LEU A 136 17.18 -0.22 -16.82
C LEU A 136 16.55 1.07 -17.33
N SER A 137 17.30 1.90 -18.05
CA SER A 137 16.86 3.18 -18.64
C SER A 137 16.71 3.14 -20.15
N ASP A 138 16.88 1.96 -20.76
CA ASP A 138 16.70 1.70 -22.19
C ASP A 138 15.33 2.27 -22.68
N PRO A 139 15.32 3.29 -23.56
CA PRO A 139 14.10 4.00 -23.96
C PRO A 139 13.19 3.14 -24.86
N ASP A 140 13.74 2.20 -25.62
CA ASP A 140 12.94 1.33 -26.49
C ASP A 140 12.11 0.36 -25.65
N LYS A 141 12.71 -0.12 -24.55
CA LYS A 141 12.06 -1.01 -23.57
C LYS A 141 11.20 -0.24 -22.56
N ARG A 142 11.54 1.01 -22.27
CA ARG A 142 10.88 1.88 -21.28
C ARG A 142 10.70 3.27 -21.87
N PRO A 143 9.67 3.46 -22.70
CA PRO A 143 9.49 4.72 -23.40
C PRO A 143 9.31 5.88 -22.41
N PRO A 144 10.00 7.02 -22.62
CA PRO A 144 9.95 8.16 -21.72
C PRO A 144 8.58 8.86 -21.73
N ARG A 145 7.75 8.57 -22.74
CA ARG A 145 6.37 9.03 -22.86
C ARG A 145 5.44 7.82 -23.01
N PRO A 146 4.19 7.91 -22.54
CA PRO A 146 3.18 6.90 -22.83
C PRO A 146 3.12 6.60 -24.34
N ARG A 147 3.01 5.31 -24.70
CA ARG A 147 2.91 4.89 -26.11
C ARG A 147 1.59 5.30 -26.76
N GLN A 148 0.58 5.50 -25.93
CA GLN A 148 -0.73 6.01 -26.32
C GLN A 148 -1.07 7.14 -25.35
N PRO A 149 -1.74 8.21 -25.82
CA PRO A 149 -2.25 9.23 -24.92
C PRO A 149 -3.18 8.60 -23.89
N MET A 150 -3.18 9.15 -22.67
CA MET A 150 -4.17 8.76 -21.68
C MET A 150 -5.55 9.20 -22.18
N PRO A 151 -6.57 8.32 -22.21
CA PRO A 151 -7.92 8.70 -22.60
C PRO A 151 -8.44 9.88 -21.77
N ASP A 152 -9.12 10.83 -22.42
CA ASP A 152 -9.55 12.09 -21.79
C ASP A 152 -10.59 11.86 -20.68
N ASP A 153 -11.44 10.85 -20.83
CA ASP A 153 -12.40 10.41 -19.82
C ASP A 153 -11.70 9.94 -18.54
N ILE A 154 -10.57 9.23 -18.66
CA ILE A 154 -9.74 8.83 -17.52
C ILE A 154 -8.99 10.04 -16.93
N ALA A 155 -8.41 10.89 -17.78
CA ALA A 155 -7.62 12.04 -17.35
C ALA A 155 -8.46 13.10 -16.60
N SER A 156 -9.70 13.31 -17.07
CA SER A 156 -10.66 14.24 -16.51
C SER A 156 -11.56 13.62 -15.44
N PHE A 157 -11.50 12.30 -15.24
CA PHE A 157 -12.33 11.60 -14.27
C PHE A 157 -12.26 12.29 -12.89
N ARG A 158 -13.45 12.58 -12.35
CA ARG A 158 -13.66 13.02 -10.98
C ARG A 158 -14.70 12.08 -10.39
N ALA A 159 -14.33 11.37 -9.32
CA ALA A 159 -15.30 10.56 -8.61
C ALA A 159 -16.40 11.48 -8.05
N ALA A 160 -17.67 11.11 -8.27
CA ALA A 160 -18.81 11.86 -7.73
C ALA A 160 -18.77 11.89 -6.20
N ASP A 161 -18.43 10.75 -5.60
CA ASP A 161 -18.30 10.60 -4.17
C ASP A 161 -16.84 10.52 -3.74
N ARG A 162 -16.55 11.12 -2.58
CA ARG A 162 -15.25 10.98 -1.94
C ARG A 162 -15.14 9.61 -1.30
N VAL A 163 -13.96 9.03 -1.38
CA VAL A 163 -13.65 7.80 -0.67
C VAL A 163 -13.42 8.11 0.81
N HIS A 164 -14.18 7.46 1.69
CA HIS A 164 -13.97 7.48 3.13
C HIS A 164 -13.51 6.11 3.60
N LEU A 165 -12.21 5.95 3.83
CA LEU A 165 -11.64 4.74 4.40
C LEU A 165 -11.82 4.75 5.91
N THR A 166 -12.34 3.65 6.46
CA THR A 166 -12.53 3.49 7.91
C THR A 166 -11.30 2.84 8.57
N ALA A 167 -11.18 3.00 9.90
CA ALA A 167 -10.18 2.29 10.70
C ALA A 167 -10.30 0.76 10.55
N ALA A 168 -11.53 0.24 10.40
CA ALA A 168 -11.79 -1.18 10.21
C ALA A 168 -11.22 -1.70 8.88
N GLU A 169 -11.52 -1.03 7.77
CA GLU A 169 -11.04 -1.39 6.43
C GLU A 169 -9.52 -1.33 6.35
N LEU A 170 -8.94 -0.26 6.89
CA LEU A 170 -7.50 -0.09 6.87
C LEU A 170 -6.80 -1.06 7.82
N GLY A 171 -7.38 -1.31 8.99
CA GLY A 171 -6.91 -2.29 9.94
C GLY A 171 -6.86 -3.68 9.33
N GLU A 172 -7.88 -4.08 8.56
CA GLU A 172 -7.90 -5.36 7.87
C GLU A 172 -6.87 -5.44 6.74
N ALA A 173 -6.77 -4.38 5.93
CA ALA A 173 -5.73 -4.28 4.93
C ALA A 173 -4.32 -4.42 5.54
N LEU A 174 -4.10 -3.87 6.73
CA LEU A 174 -2.82 -3.86 7.43
C LEU A 174 -2.50 -5.21 8.10
N ARG A 175 -3.49 -5.87 8.72
CA ARG A 175 -3.35 -7.22 9.32
C ARG A 175 -2.97 -8.25 8.25
N THR A 176 -3.62 -8.17 7.10
CA THR A 176 -3.44 -9.10 5.98
C THR A 176 -2.29 -8.73 5.05
N ALA A 177 -1.75 -7.51 5.15
CA ALA A 177 -0.60 -7.09 4.35
C ALA A 177 0.62 -7.99 4.61
N LYS A 178 1.28 -8.41 3.53
CA LYS A 178 2.43 -9.33 3.60
C LYS A 178 3.57 -8.74 4.42
N ARG A 179 3.89 -9.40 5.54
CA ARG A 179 5.04 -9.06 6.38
C ARG A 179 6.34 -9.09 5.59
N GLY A 180 7.22 -8.17 5.96
CA GLY A 180 8.57 -7.95 5.51
C GLY A 180 8.71 -7.50 4.07
N SER A 181 7.61 -7.11 3.41
CA SER A 181 7.67 -6.50 2.07
C SER A 181 8.72 -5.38 2.02
N ALA A 182 9.31 -5.17 0.85
CA ALA A 182 10.33 -4.14 0.69
C ALA A 182 9.71 -2.75 0.89
N ALA A 183 10.39 -1.92 1.68
CA ALA A 183 9.99 -0.53 1.87
C ALA A 183 10.22 0.29 0.58
N GLY A 184 9.37 1.29 0.37
CA GLY A 184 9.54 2.30 -0.67
C GLY A 184 10.61 3.34 -0.30
N LEU A 185 10.51 4.54 -0.86
CA LEU A 185 11.50 5.61 -0.64
C LEU A 185 11.39 6.26 0.75
N SER A 186 10.21 6.27 1.37
CA SER A 186 10.03 6.69 2.77
C SER A 186 10.85 5.87 3.76
N GLY A 187 11.16 4.61 3.42
CA GLY A 187 11.73 3.65 4.34
C GLY A 187 10.69 2.95 5.23
N ALA A 188 9.41 3.27 5.09
CA ALA A 188 8.33 2.65 5.83
C ALA A 188 8.11 1.19 5.41
N ALA A 189 8.02 0.30 6.38
CA ALA A 189 7.60 -1.08 6.22
C ALA A 189 6.20 -1.29 6.83
N VAL A 190 5.52 -2.36 6.42
CA VAL A 190 4.19 -2.71 6.95
C VAL A 190 4.23 -2.85 8.48
N GLU A 191 5.32 -3.38 9.01
CA GLU A 191 5.56 -3.54 10.44
C GLU A 191 5.55 -2.21 11.22
N HIS A 192 5.89 -1.10 10.58
CA HIS A 192 5.89 0.21 11.25
C HIS A 192 4.46 0.70 11.47
N TYR A 193 3.59 0.55 10.47
CA TYR A 193 2.18 0.89 10.58
C TYR A 193 1.42 -0.07 11.50
N ARG A 194 1.83 -1.34 11.60
CA ARG A 194 1.20 -2.30 12.51
C ARG A 194 1.27 -1.90 13.99
N LEU A 195 2.17 -1.00 14.37
CA LEU A 195 2.19 -0.43 15.72
C LEU A 195 0.92 0.35 16.05
N LEU A 196 0.24 0.89 15.04
CA LEU A 196 -0.97 1.69 15.20
C LEU A 196 -2.20 0.81 15.47
N LEU A 197 -2.17 -0.50 15.16
CA LEU A 197 -3.30 -1.42 15.38
C LEU A 197 -3.73 -1.56 16.84
N GLU A 198 -2.86 -1.18 17.78
CA GLU A 198 -3.09 -1.25 19.23
C GLU A 198 -3.71 0.05 19.79
N ASP A 199 -3.99 1.03 18.95
CA ASP A 199 -4.37 2.39 19.34
C ASP A 199 -5.48 2.90 18.41
N GLU A 200 -6.68 3.05 18.97
CA GLU A 200 -7.89 3.41 18.24
C GLU A 200 -7.76 4.78 17.57
N GLU A 201 -7.29 5.78 18.31
CA GLU A 201 -7.04 7.12 17.78
C GLU A 201 -6.02 7.07 16.63
N ALA A 202 -4.93 6.30 16.80
CA ALA A 202 -3.93 6.16 15.76
C ALA A 202 -4.49 5.54 14.47
N MET A 203 -5.42 4.58 14.59
CA MET A 203 -6.07 3.97 13.44
C MET A 203 -7.04 4.92 12.74
N ASP A 204 -7.81 5.71 13.47
CA ASP A 204 -8.70 6.73 12.90
C ASP A 204 -7.92 7.81 12.17
N LEU A 205 -6.86 8.31 12.79
CA LEU A 205 -5.95 9.28 12.19
C LEU A 205 -5.28 8.72 10.92
N LEU A 206 -4.87 7.44 10.93
CA LEU A 206 -4.31 6.78 9.76
C LEU A 206 -5.36 6.60 8.65
N ALA A 207 -6.60 6.25 9.01
CA ALA A 207 -7.72 6.11 8.08
C ALA A 207 -8.08 7.45 7.41
N HIS A 208 -8.03 8.54 8.17
CA HIS A 208 -8.17 9.90 7.64
C HIS A 208 -7.05 10.21 6.61
N ALA A 209 -5.78 10.00 6.97
CA ALA A 209 -4.67 10.22 6.03
C ALA A 209 -4.76 9.32 4.78
N ALA A 210 -5.22 8.07 4.95
CA ALA A 210 -5.45 7.14 3.86
C ALA A 210 -6.57 7.63 2.92
N SER A 211 -7.64 8.21 3.47
CA SER A 211 -8.74 8.81 2.71
C SER A 211 -8.27 10.04 1.92
N LEU A 212 -7.46 10.92 2.53
CA LEU A 212 -6.83 12.03 1.82
C LEU A 212 -6.02 11.53 0.62
N LEU A 213 -5.20 10.49 0.79
CA LEU A 213 -4.42 9.93 -0.32
C LEU A 213 -5.30 9.25 -1.38
N ALA A 214 -6.36 8.54 -0.98
CA ALA A 214 -7.29 7.87 -1.90
C ALA A 214 -8.00 8.85 -2.83
N ASN A 215 -8.29 10.06 -2.33
CA ASN A 215 -8.93 11.14 -3.08
C ASN A 215 -7.92 12.10 -3.75
N ALA A 216 -6.61 11.79 -3.67
CA ALA A 216 -5.53 12.68 -4.13
C ALA A 216 -5.49 14.06 -3.46
N ASP A 217 -6.03 14.19 -2.25
CA ASP A 217 -5.99 15.41 -1.42
C ASP A 217 -4.71 15.49 -0.59
N ALA A 218 -3.57 15.56 -1.28
CA ALA A 218 -2.29 15.85 -0.65
C ALA A 218 -1.51 16.89 -1.48
N PRO A 219 -0.60 17.65 -0.86
CA PRO A 219 0.23 18.61 -1.59
C PRO A 219 0.96 17.95 -2.76
N ALA A 220 1.07 18.65 -3.89
CA ALA A 220 1.61 18.10 -5.13
C ALA A 220 2.99 17.44 -4.95
N ALA A 221 3.87 18.06 -4.15
CA ALA A 221 5.19 17.50 -3.82
C ALA A 221 5.11 16.12 -3.12
N VAL A 222 4.10 15.92 -2.27
CA VAL A 222 3.85 14.65 -1.58
C VAL A 222 3.35 13.59 -2.56
N LEU A 223 2.38 13.94 -3.41
CA LEU A 223 1.86 13.04 -4.44
C LEU A 223 2.96 12.61 -5.41
N GLN A 224 3.78 13.56 -5.88
CA GLN A 224 4.94 13.28 -6.72
C GLN A 224 5.92 12.33 -6.01
N ALA A 225 6.23 12.56 -4.74
CA ALA A 225 7.11 11.67 -3.97
C ALA A 225 6.54 10.25 -3.79
N LEU A 226 5.23 10.12 -3.55
CA LEU A 226 4.54 8.82 -3.44
C LEU A 226 4.35 8.12 -4.79
N ALA A 227 4.39 8.86 -5.90
CA ALA A 227 4.39 8.33 -7.25
C ALA A 227 5.71 7.60 -7.57
N LEU A 228 6.83 8.07 -7.00
CA LEU A 228 8.14 7.45 -7.14
C LEU A 228 8.21 6.06 -6.52
N SER A 229 9.18 5.27 -6.97
CA SER A 229 9.39 3.90 -6.52
C SER A 229 10.87 3.61 -6.28
N ARG A 230 11.15 2.74 -5.33
CA ARG A 230 12.49 2.17 -5.16
C ARG A 230 12.72 1.09 -6.22
N LEU A 231 13.74 1.26 -7.05
CA LEU A 231 14.10 0.26 -8.06
C LEU A 231 15.06 -0.78 -7.47
N THR A 232 14.76 -2.05 -7.65
CA THR A 232 15.67 -3.18 -7.35
C THR A 232 15.97 -3.92 -8.64
N ALA A 233 17.25 -4.08 -8.97
CA ALA A 233 17.70 -4.73 -10.18
C ALA A 233 18.00 -6.21 -9.92
N LEU A 234 17.35 -7.11 -10.66
CA LEU A 234 17.59 -8.55 -10.62
C LEU A 234 18.20 -9.02 -11.93
N SER A 235 19.18 -9.92 -11.85
CA SER A 235 19.73 -10.60 -13.02
C SER A 235 18.72 -11.62 -13.56
N LYS A 236 18.57 -11.73 -14.88
CA LYS A 236 17.76 -12.77 -15.51
C LYS A 236 18.61 -14.02 -15.84
N PRO A 237 18.05 -15.24 -15.74
CA PRO A 237 18.65 -16.41 -16.37
C PRO A 237 18.72 -16.17 -17.89
N GLY A 238 19.92 -16.29 -18.49
CA GLY A 238 20.15 -16.00 -19.92
C GLY A 238 20.62 -14.58 -20.25
N GLY A 239 20.91 -13.75 -19.24
CA GLY A 239 21.45 -12.40 -19.43
C GLY A 239 20.40 -11.28 -19.36
N GLY A 240 20.88 -10.06 -19.11
CA GLY A 240 20.04 -8.87 -18.94
C GLY A 240 19.49 -8.67 -17.52
N VAL A 241 18.72 -7.60 -17.36
CA VAL A 241 18.29 -7.09 -16.04
C VAL A 241 16.77 -6.89 -15.99
N ARG A 242 16.15 -7.29 -14.88
CA ARG A 242 14.76 -6.98 -14.53
C ARG A 242 14.74 -5.95 -13.39
N GLY A 243 14.18 -4.78 -13.66
CA GLY A 243 13.90 -3.78 -12.64
C GLY A 243 12.58 -4.07 -11.94
N ILE A 244 12.58 -4.11 -10.61
CA ILE A 244 11.37 -4.17 -9.77
C ILE A 244 11.16 -2.80 -9.14
N ALA A 245 10.09 -2.11 -9.53
CA ALA A 245 9.68 -0.85 -8.93
C ALA A 245 8.82 -1.13 -7.68
N THR A 246 9.37 -0.81 -6.52
CA THR A 246 8.70 -0.94 -5.22
C THR A 246 8.15 0.41 -4.80
N GLY A 247 6.85 0.62 -4.98
CA GLY A 247 6.16 1.83 -4.50
C GLY A 247 6.17 1.97 -2.98
N ASP A 248 5.66 3.09 -2.49
CA ASP A 248 5.57 3.32 -1.05
C ASP A 248 4.63 2.34 -0.35
N THR A 249 4.92 2.02 0.92
CA THR A 249 4.10 1.10 1.70
C THR A 249 2.72 1.69 1.99
N LEU A 250 2.62 3.00 2.27
CA LEU A 250 1.33 3.65 2.47
C LEU A 250 0.47 3.57 1.21
N ARG A 251 1.04 3.94 0.05
CA ARG A 251 0.34 3.86 -1.24
C ARG A 251 -0.18 2.44 -1.51
N ARG A 252 0.63 1.40 -1.29
CA ARG A 252 0.19 0.01 -1.45
C ARG A 252 -0.90 -0.40 -0.45
N LEU A 253 -0.84 0.11 0.77
CA LEU A 253 -1.85 -0.16 1.79
C LEU A 253 -3.20 0.48 1.40
N VAL A 254 -3.18 1.74 0.97
CA VAL A 254 -4.38 2.44 0.45
C VAL A 254 -4.94 1.73 -0.78
N SER A 255 -4.10 1.38 -1.75
CA SER A 255 -4.55 0.61 -2.93
C SER A 255 -5.15 -0.75 -2.55
N ARG A 256 -4.62 -1.41 -1.52
CA ARG A 256 -5.16 -2.68 -1.01
C ARG A 256 -6.55 -2.47 -0.37
N ALA A 257 -6.71 -1.43 0.45
CA ALA A 257 -8.00 -1.09 1.05
C ALA A 257 -9.05 -0.75 0.00
N LEU A 258 -8.70 0.07 -1.00
CA LEU A 258 -9.55 0.40 -2.15
C LEU A 258 -9.97 -0.84 -2.95
N ALA A 259 -9.03 -1.75 -3.21
CA ALA A 259 -9.34 -2.99 -3.93
C ALA A 259 -10.30 -3.89 -3.14
N ALA A 260 -10.13 -3.97 -1.81
CA ALA A 260 -11.03 -4.71 -0.93
C ALA A 260 -12.43 -4.09 -0.89
N LEU A 261 -12.51 -2.77 -0.80
CA LEU A 261 -13.77 -2.02 -0.87
C LEU A 261 -14.52 -2.28 -2.18
N ARG A 262 -13.82 -2.20 -3.33
CA ARG A 262 -14.42 -2.50 -4.64
C ARG A 262 -14.93 -3.93 -4.71
N ALA A 263 -14.16 -4.90 -4.19
CA ALA A 263 -14.59 -6.30 -4.17
C ALA A 263 -15.82 -6.49 -3.28
N ALA A 264 -15.84 -5.88 -2.09
CA ALA A 264 -16.96 -5.93 -1.16
C ALA A 264 -18.23 -5.27 -1.75
N ALA A 265 -18.08 -4.12 -2.42
CA ALA A 265 -19.16 -3.43 -3.13
C ALA A 265 -19.76 -4.31 -4.23
N ARG A 266 -18.90 -4.93 -5.07
CA ARG A 266 -19.33 -5.86 -6.11
C ARG A 266 -20.09 -7.06 -5.53
N SER A 267 -19.53 -7.73 -4.53
CA SER A 267 -20.19 -8.89 -3.91
C SER A 267 -21.46 -8.51 -3.13
N GLY A 268 -21.52 -7.32 -2.54
CA GLY A 268 -22.72 -6.78 -1.91
C GLY A 268 -23.83 -6.53 -2.92
N TRP A 269 -23.49 -5.97 -4.08
CA TRP A 269 -24.40 -5.77 -5.20
C TRP A 269 -24.91 -7.09 -5.75
N GLU A 270 -24.03 -8.05 -6.04
CA GLU A 270 -24.39 -9.41 -6.47
C GLU A 270 -25.39 -10.05 -5.49
N ARG A 271 -25.12 -10.01 -4.17
CA ARG A 271 -26.04 -10.56 -3.16
C ARG A 271 -27.39 -9.85 -3.12
N ARG A 272 -27.42 -8.52 -3.20
CA ARG A 272 -28.67 -7.73 -3.21
C ARG A 272 -29.50 -8.06 -4.45
N TRP A 273 -28.84 -8.15 -5.60
CA TRP A 273 -29.49 -8.47 -6.88
C TRP A 273 -30.04 -9.90 -6.88
N TRP A 274 -29.26 -10.90 -6.45
CA TRP A 274 -29.73 -12.27 -6.27
C TRP A 274 -30.86 -12.39 -5.24
N GLY A 275 -30.84 -11.60 -4.17
CA GLY A 275 -31.93 -11.50 -3.20
C GLY A 275 -33.21 -10.93 -3.81
N GLN A 276 -33.12 -9.84 -4.58
CA GLN A 276 -34.26 -9.26 -5.30
C GLN A 276 -34.83 -10.24 -6.33
N LEU A 277 -33.98 -10.91 -7.11
CA LEU A 277 -34.39 -11.96 -8.05
C LEU A 277 -35.06 -13.13 -7.33
N GLY A 278 -34.50 -13.59 -6.21
CA GLY A 278 -35.08 -14.66 -5.39
C GLY A 278 -36.47 -14.30 -4.85
N CYS A 279 -36.63 -13.09 -4.30
CA CYS A 279 -37.94 -12.60 -3.85
C CYS A 279 -38.93 -12.43 -5.02
N ALA A 280 -38.48 -11.96 -6.19
CA ALA A 280 -39.32 -11.83 -7.37
C ALA A 280 -39.79 -13.19 -7.89
N LEU A 281 -38.90 -14.20 -7.92
CA LEU A 281 -39.23 -15.58 -8.29
C LEU A 281 -40.21 -16.22 -7.31
N GLN A 282 -39.99 -16.06 -5.99
CA GLN A 282 -40.90 -16.56 -4.96
C GLN A 282 -42.29 -15.94 -5.09
N ARG A 283 -42.37 -14.63 -5.34
CA ARG A 283 -43.64 -13.92 -5.58
C ARG A 283 -44.33 -14.38 -6.86
N ALA A 284 -43.58 -14.61 -7.94
CA ALA A 284 -44.10 -15.15 -9.19
C ALA A 284 -44.69 -16.56 -9.02
N LEU A 285 -43.97 -17.45 -8.34
CA LEU A 285 -44.46 -18.79 -8.02
C LEU A 285 -45.74 -18.72 -7.17
N ALA A 286 -45.74 -17.90 -6.12
CA ALA A 286 -46.88 -17.73 -5.24
C ALA A 286 -48.11 -17.17 -5.98
N SER A 287 -47.94 -16.16 -6.85
CA SER A 287 -49.04 -15.63 -7.66
C SER A 287 -49.61 -16.68 -8.61
N THR A 288 -48.76 -17.47 -9.27
CA THR A 288 -49.21 -18.53 -10.18
C THR A 288 -49.94 -19.65 -9.43
N LEU A 289 -49.44 -20.07 -8.27
CA LEU A 289 -50.08 -21.10 -7.43
C LEU A 289 -51.43 -20.64 -6.84
N LEU A 290 -51.59 -19.34 -6.60
CA LEU A 290 -52.82 -18.76 -6.05
C LEU A 290 -53.80 -18.26 -7.13
N GLY A 291 -53.54 -18.54 -8.42
CA GLY A 291 -54.39 -18.13 -9.54
C GLY A 291 -54.40 -16.61 -9.81
N GLY A 292 -53.45 -15.86 -9.24
CA GLY A 292 -53.30 -14.43 -9.45
C GLY A 292 -52.44 -14.11 -10.69
N CYS A 293 -52.75 -13.02 -11.38
CA CYS A 293 -51.85 -12.49 -12.41
C CYS A 293 -50.58 -11.95 -11.75
N TRP A 294 -49.41 -12.48 -12.14
CA TRP A 294 -48.14 -11.90 -11.70
C TRP A 294 -47.96 -10.52 -12.34
N ARG A 295 -47.72 -9.51 -11.52
CA ARG A 295 -47.20 -8.21 -11.99
C ARG A 295 -45.72 -8.14 -11.62
N ALA A 296 -44.88 -7.87 -12.60
CA ALA A 296 -43.48 -7.61 -12.37
C ALA A 296 -43.34 -6.50 -11.30
N PRO A 297 -42.46 -6.67 -10.29
CA PRO A 297 -42.17 -5.58 -9.37
C PRO A 297 -41.72 -4.37 -10.18
N ALA A 298 -42.11 -3.16 -9.73
CA ALA A 298 -41.64 -1.93 -10.34
C ALA A 298 -40.12 -2.00 -10.44
N GLN A 299 -39.61 -2.04 -11.67
CA GLN A 299 -38.17 -1.88 -11.86
C GLN A 299 -37.80 -0.50 -11.34
N PRO A 300 -36.60 -0.31 -10.77
CA PRO A 300 -36.11 1.03 -10.47
C PRO A 300 -35.92 1.77 -11.80
N THR A 301 -36.98 2.33 -12.35
CA THR A 301 -36.99 3.13 -13.58
C THR A 301 -36.64 4.59 -13.27
N GLY A 302 -35.66 4.80 -12.41
CA GLY A 302 -35.02 6.10 -12.20
C GLY A 302 -33.55 6.01 -12.62
N ASP A 303 -32.94 7.15 -12.91
CA ASP A 303 -31.55 7.36 -13.37
C ASP A 303 -30.43 6.69 -12.52
N GLU A 304 -30.77 5.94 -11.47
CA GLU A 304 -29.83 5.22 -10.60
C GLU A 304 -29.58 3.75 -11.01
N GLY A 305 -30.28 3.23 -12.02
CA GLY A 305 -30.11 1.86 -12.51
C GLY A 305 -29.35 1.78 -13.84
N THR A 306 -28.21 1.09 -13.89
CA THR A 306 -27.51 0.82 -15.15
C THR A 306 -28.41 -0.02 -16.08
N PRO A 307 -28.54 0.34 -17.38
CA PRO A 307 -29.37 -0.41 -18.32
C PRO A 307 -28.98 -1.90 -18.35
N LEU A 308 -29.99 -2.79 -18.41
CA LEU A 308 -29.81 -4.25 -18.41
C LEU A 308 -28.78 -4.74 -19.44
N GLY A 309 -28.61 -4.01 -20.56
CA GLY A 309 -27.61 -4.29 -21.58
C GLY A 309 -26.15 -4.32 -21.07
N TRP A 310 -25.77 -3.44 -20.14
CA TRP A 310 -24.42 -3.42 -19.56
C TRP A 310 -24.13 -4.64 -18.66
N VAL A 311 -25.17 -5.23 -18.08
CA VAL A 311 -25.03 -6.44 -17.24
C VAL A 311 -24.83 -7.69 -18.11
N LEU A 312 -25.43 -7.71 -19.30
CA LEU A 312 -25.24 -8.80 -20.27
C LEU A 312 -23.84 -8.74 -20.89
N GLU A 313 -23.29 -7.55 -21.15
CA GLU A 313 -21.89 -7.38 -21.59
C GLU A 313 -20.86 -7.82 -20.53
N LEU A 314 -21.17 -7.69 -19.22
CA LEU A 314 -20.32 -8.22 -18.15
C LEU A 314 -20.31 -9.77 -18.09
N ALA A 315 -21.34 -10.42 -18.62
CA ALA A 315 -21.43 -11.88 -18.71
C ALA A 315 -20.75 -12.43 -19.98
N GLU A 316 -20.64 -11.62 -21.04
CA GLU A 316 -19.96 -11.97 -22.29
C GLU A 316 -18.44 -11.74 -22.26
N ALA A 317 -17.79 -12.01 -21.12
CA ALA A 317 -16.36 -12.29 -21.15
C ALA A 317 -16.17 -13.67 -21.79
N GLU A 318 -15.87 -13.68 -23.11
CA GLU A 318 -15.59 -14.83 -23.99
C GLU A 318 -14.79 -15.97 -23.33
N GLN A 319 -15.46 -16.78 -22.51
CA GLN A 319 -14.96 -18.08 -22.09
C GLN A 319 -16.04 -19.10 -22.39
N GLN A 320 -15.77 -19.94 -23.39
CA GLN A 320 -16.52 -21.16 -23.65
C GLN A 320 -16.82 -21.86 -22.32
N SER A 321 -18.12 -21.99 -22.04
CA SER A 321 -18.63 -22.70 -20.86
C SER A 321 -17.94 -24.05 -20.73
N ARG A 322 -17.28 -24.29 -19.59
CA ARG A 322 -16.61 -25.56 -19.26
C ARG A 322 -17.57 -26.59 -18.64
N LEU A 323 -18.88 -26.34 -18.68
CA LEU A 323 -19.86 -27.31 -18.22
C LEU A 323 -20.11 -28.33 -19.33
N PRO A 324 -19.87 -29.63 -19.09
CA PRO A 324 -20.25 -30.66 -20.05
C PRO A 324 -21.78 -30.73 -20.05
N LEU A 325 -22.40 -30.12 -21.04
CA LEU A 325 -23.81 -30.39 -21.34
C LEU A 325 -23.86 -31.84 -21.83
N ARG A 326 -24.42 -32.73 -21.00
CA ARG A 326 -24.82 -34.06 -21.45
C ARG A 326 -25.97 -33.88 -22.44
N ALA A 327 -25.83 -34.50 -23.61
CA ALA A 327 -26.87 -34.65 -24.61
C ALA A 327 -28.08 -35.42 -24.06
#